data_AF-A0A087STV9-F1
#
_entry.id   AF-A0A087STV9-F1
#
_cell.length_a   1.000
_cell.length_b   1.000
_cell.length_c   1.000
_cell.angle_alpha   90.00
_cell.angle_beta   90.00
_cell.angle_gamma   90.00
#
_symmetry.space_group_name_H-M   'P 1'
#
loop_
_entity.id
_entity.type
_entity.pdbx_description
1 polymer ?
#
loop_
_entity_poly.entity_id
_entity_poly.type
_entity_poly.pdbx_seq_one_letter_code
_entity_poly.pdbx_strand_id
1 'polypeptide(L)'
;MDEASTSAEEQERHSSISSLTTEEWRKRNERNGYVDLWVEDEFNSGSRLVGGRAAHLGLPAGLGSGEGPSVSKAPRHSVKIHNHYADQEVEVEVPEDRYILYEAESQGLELPYACRMGCCTACAVKVESGELYQPQSLGISQGLKDQARPGGGGAPGYALMCVGYPRSDLVLSTVPEDEVYDLQFGRAFQEQATDLDSGSILRDDFAIELALGDE
;
A
#
# COMPACT_ATOMS: atom_id res chain seq x y z
N MET A 1 12.22 -44.00 4.95
CA MET A 1 12.18 -43.60 3.54
C MET A 1 10.81 -43.05 3.20
N ASP A 2 10.41 -41.86 3.59
CA ASP A 2 10.68 -41.01 4.74
C ASP A 2 9.45 -40.08 4.74
N GLU A 3 8.79 -39.97 5.88
CA GLU A 3 7.64 -39.10 6.08
C GLU A 3 8.14 -37.65 6.02
N ALA A 4 7.76 -36.92 4.96
CA ALA A 4 8.00 -35.48 4.87
C ALA A 4 6.99 -34.76 5.78
N SER A 5 7.36 -34.65 7.06
CA SER A 5 6.70 -33.78 8.02
C SER A 5 7.17 -32.34 7.74
N THR A 6 6.40 -31.56 6.98
CA THR A 6 6.59 -30.11 6.87
C THR A 6 5.89 -29.46 8.05
N SER A 7 6.66 -29.24 9.13
CA SER A 7 6.26 -28.35 10.21
C SER A 7 6.19 -26.92 9.66
N ALA A 8 4.96 -26.39 9.54
CA ALA A 8 4.76 -24.97 9.39
C ALA A 8 5.31 -24.29 10.65
N GLU A 9 6.42 -23.58 10.52
CA GLU A 9 6.93 -22.71 11.57
C GLU A 9 5.89 -21.60 11.79
N GLU A 10 5.20 -21.68 12.92
CA GLU A 10 4.26 -20.66 13.38
C GLU A 10 5.08 -19.40 13.66
N GLN A 11 5.17 -18.50 12.68
CA GLN A 11 5.85 -17.20 12.83
C GLN A 11 5.27 -16.49 14.05
N GLU A 12 6.11 -16.33 15.10
CA GLU A 12 5.75 -15.59 16.30
C GLU A 12 5.34 -14.16 15.90
N ARG A 13 4.04 -13.86 15.96
CA ARG A 13 3.53 -12.50 15.72
C ARG A 13 4.25 -11.53 16.64
N HIS A 14 5.07 -10.65 16.07
CA HIS A 14 5.73 -9.61 16.82
C HIS A 14 4.70 -8.70 17.49
N SER A 15 4.92 -8.35 18.75
CA SER A 15 4.03 -7.44 19.47
C SER A 15 4.02 -6.09 18.76
N SER A 16 2.85 -5.62 18.34
CA SER A 16 2.74 -4.34 17.64
C SER A 16 3.37 -3.21 18.44
N ILE A 17 4.24 -2.44 17.78
CA ILE A 17 4.81 -1.22 18.35
C ILE A 17 3.74 -0.14 18.63
N SER A 18 2.55 -0.25 18.01
CA SER A 18 1.46 0.71 18.18
C SER A 18 0.94 0.78 19.60
N SER A 19 1.10 -0.32 20.34
CA SER A 19 0.64 -0.45 21.72
C SER A 19 1.63 0.12 22.74
N LEU A 20 2.86 0.42 22.32
CA LEU A 20 3.91 0.91 23.20
C LEU A 20 3.62 2.35 23.64
N THR A 21 3.74 2.58 24.93
CA THR A 21 3.83 3.94 25.47
C THR A 21 5.13 4.59 25.03
N THR A 22 5.18 5.93 25.08
CA THR A 22 6.42 6.67 24.78
C THR A 22 7.59 6.22 25.65
N GLU A 23 7.33 5.84 26.91
CA GLU A 23 8.38 5.37 27.82
C GLU A 23 8.91 3.98 27.45
N GLU A 24 8.02 3.05 27.11
CA GLU A 24 8.39 1.70 26.66
C GLU A 24 9.15 1.73 25.34
N TRP A 25 8.70 2.58 24.40
CA TRP A 25 9.36 2.78 23.13
C TRP A 25 10.78 3.32 23.31
N ARG A 26 10.97 4.35 24.16
CA ARG A 26 12.30 4.90 24.46
C ARG A 26 13.19 3.85 25.11
N LYS A 27 12.66 3.07 26.04
CA LYS A 27 13.43 1.99 26.67
C LYS A 27 13.89 0.93 25.66
N ARG A 28 13.08 0.65 24.62
CA ARG A 28 13.41 -0.30 23.56
C ARG A 28 14.44 0.27 22.58
N ASN A 29 14.25 1.53 22.14
CA ASN A 29 14.91 2.10 20.96
C ASN A 29 15.90 3.25 21.24
N GLU A 30 15.84 3.89 22.41
CA GLU A 30 16.80 4.92 22.87
C GLU A 30 17.81 4.31 23.86
N ARG A 31 18.86 3.66 23.34
CA ARG A 31 19.97 3.18 24.17
C ARG A 31 20.96 4.32 24.42
N ASN A 32 21.28 4.59 25.69
CA ASN A 32 22.27 5.60 26.09
C ASN A 32 21.99 7.03 25.60
N GLY A 33 20.71 7.40 25.41
CA GLY A 33 20.32 8.74 24.95
C GLY A 33 20.47 8.96 23.44
N TYR A 34 20.76 7.90 22.67
CA TYR A 34 20.79 7.93 21.21
C TYR A 34 19.76 6.93 20.67
N VAL A 35 19.00 7.38 19.67
CA VAL A 35 18.25 6.49 18.77
C VAL A 35 19.23 6.02 17.71
N ASP A 36 19.37 4.72 17.55
CA ASP A 36 20.17 4.17 16.46
C ASP A 36 19.41 4.40 15.14
N LEU A 37 19.93 5.31 14.31
CA LEU A 37 19.35 5.66 13.01
C LEU A 37 19.39 4.49 12.00
N TRP A 38 20.07 3.40 12.34
CA TRP A 38 20.24 2.20 11.52
C TRP A 38 19.55 0.95 12.13
N VAL A 39 18.85 1.09 13.25
CA VAL A 39 17.97 0.03 13.76
C VAL A 39 16.71 -0.01 12.91
N GLU A 40 16.71 -1.00 12.00
CA GLU A 40 15.63 -1.50 11.14
C GLU A 40 14.91 -0.42 10.30
N ASP A 41 14.55 -0.77 9.07
CA ASP A 41 14.00 0.11 8.02
C ASP A 41 12.68 0.84 8.42
N GLU A 42 12.21 0.63 9.65
CA GLU A 42 11.02 1.19 10.28
C GLU A 42 11.11 2.70 10.57
N PHE A 43 12.28 3.33 10.40
CA PHE A 43 12.55 4.73 10.75
C PHE A 43 12.80 5.70 9.59
N ASN A 44 12.60 5.27 8.34
CA ASN A 44 12.71 6.19 7.20
C ASN A 44 11.87 7.45 7.49
N SER A 45 12.39 8.64 7.22
CA SER A 45 11.69 9.92 7.37
C SER A 45 10.29 10.01 6.71
N GLY A 46 9.89 9.01 5.90
CA GLY A 46 8.53 8.78 5.41
C GLY A 46 7.66 7.80 6.22
N SER A 47 8.23 6.93 7.05
CA SER A 47 7.50 6.16 8.07
C SER A 47 7.13 7.11 9.20
N ARG A 48 5.91 7.66 9.14
CA ARG A 48 5.29 8.12 10.38
C ARG A 48 5.36 6.94 11.35
N LEU A 49 6.08 7.12 12.48
CA LEU A 49 5.97 6.24 13.63
C LEU A 49 4.48 5.86 13.77
N VAL A 50 4.16 4.60 14.02
CA VAL A 50 2.79 4.27 14.43
C VAL A 50 2.58 4.97 15.78
N GLY A 51 1.91 6.13 15.77
CA GLY A 51 1.87 7.08 16.89
C GLY A 51 2.59 8.43 16.68
N GLY A 52 3.25 8.66 15.54
CA GLY A 52 3.73 9.96 15.05
C GLY A 52 2.56 10.83 14.63
N ARG A 53 2.07 11.66 15.57
CA ARG A 53 0.71 12.22 15.55
C ARG A 53 0.57 13.37 14.56
N ALA A 54 -0.27 13.22 13.52
CA ALA A 54 -0.89 14.35 12.86
C ALA A 54 -1.96 14.93 13.82
N ALA A 55 -1.59 15.94 14.62
CA ALA A 55 -2.56 16.73 15.37
C ALA A 55 -3.11 17.83 14.45
N HIS A 56 -4.31 17.63 13.91
CA HIS A 56 -4.98 18.69 13.15
C HIS A 56 -5.75 19.62 14.11
N LEU A 57 -5.34 20.89 14.20
CA LEU A 57 -6.11 21.99 14.83
C LEU A 57 -6.61 21.73 16.27
N GLY A 58 -5.82 21.04 17.10
CA GLY A 58 -6.19 20.78 18.50
C GLY A 58 -7.27 19.70 18.70
N LEU A 59 -7.64 18.98 17.64
CA LEU A 59 -8.48 17.79 17.72
C LEU A 59 -7.69 16.59 18.28
N PRO A 60 -8.39 15.57 18.82
CA PRO A 60 -7.77 14.29 19.16
C PRO A 60 -6.93 13.76 18.00
N ALA A 61 -5.75 13.21 18.32
CA ALA A 61 -4.82 12.69 17.32
C ALA A 61 -5.53 11.70 16.38
N GLY A 62 -5.38 11.89 15.07
CA GLY A 62 -5.95 10.99 14.08
C GLY A 62 -7.42 11.18 13.75
N LEU A 63 -8.10 12.12 14.41
CA LEU A 63 -9.53 12.33 14.19
C LEU A 63 -9.78 12.84 12.76
N GLY A 64 -10.44 12.02 11.95
CA GLY A 64 -10.76 12.32 10.55
C GLY A 64 -9.61 12.08 9.56
N SER A 65 -8.44 11.64 10.02
CA SER A 65 -7.30 11.31 9.14
C SER A 65 -7.10 9.81 8.96
N GLY A 66 -7.94 8.93 9.50
CA GLY A 66 -7.78 7.47 9.43
C GLY A 66 -6.64 6.89 10.28
N GLU A 67 -5.72 7.74 10.75
CA GLU A 67 -4.53 7.41 11.56
C GLU A 67 -4.78 7.73 13.05
N GLY A 68 -5.62 6.98 13.73
CA GLY A 68 -5.96 7.25 15.14
C GLY A 68 -6.87 6.22 15.78
N PRO A 69 -7.27 6.42 17.05
CA PRO A 69 -8.32 5.60 17.65
C PRO A 69 -9.61 5.78 16.85
N SER A 70 -10.24 4.65 16.50
CA SER A 70 -11.57 4.67 15.90
C SER A 70 -12.56 5.34 16.84
N VAL A 71 -13.49 6.11 16.29
CA VAL A 71 -14.65 6.59 17.03
C VAL A 71 -15.47 5.36 17.39
N SER A 72 -15.75 5.16 18.69
CA SER A 72 -16.26 3.91 19.29
C SER A 72 -17.57 3.30 18.74
N LYS A 73 -18.16 3.89 17.70
CA LYS A 73 -19.40 3.45 17.05
C LYS A 73 -19.28 3.17 15.54
N ALA A 74 -18.10 3.31 14.95
CA ALA A 74 -17.94 3.00 13.53
C ALA A 74 -18.19 1.50 13.28
N PRO A 75 -18.97 1.12 12.23
CA PRO A 75 -19.05 -0.27 11.79
C PRO A 75 -17.65 -0.81 11.47
N ARG A 76 -17.45 -2.10 11.75
CA ARG A 76 -16.21 -2.81 11.40
C ARG A 76 -16.53 -3.83 10.32
N HIS A 77 -15.55 -4.06 9.46
CA HIS A 77 -15.62 -5.03 8.37
C HIS A 77 -14.41 -5.95 8.42
N SER A 78 -14.62 -7.20 8.04
CA SER A 78 -13.53 -8.17 7.88
C SER A 78 -12.77 -7.86 6.61
N VAL A 79 -11.46 -7.68 6.72
CA VAL A 79 -10.56 -7.45 5.58
C VAL A 79 -9.55 -8.60 5.53
N LYS A 80 -9.69 -9.44 4.51
CA LYS A 80 -8.74 -10.51 4.20
C LYS A 80 -7.71 -10.02 3.20
N ILE A 81 -6.44 -10.24 3.50
CA ILE A 81 -5.31 -9.76 2.70
C ILE A 81 -4.41 -10.95 2.37
N HIS A 82 -4.28 -11.26 1.08
CA HIS A 82 -3.32 -12.21 0.55
C HIS A 82 -1.99 -11.48 0.30
N ASN A 83 -1.00 -11.73 1.15
CA ASN A 83 0.34 -11.16 1.07
C ASN A 83 1.28 -12.07 0.28
N HIS A 84 1.50 -11.78 -1.01
CA HIS A 84 2.37 -12.58 -1.87
C HIS A 84 3.86 -12.41 -1.54
N TYR A 85 4.26 -11.33 -0.87
CA TYR A 85 5.66 -11.14 -0.48
C TYR A 85 6.09 -12.08 0.64
N ALA A 86 5.17 -12.44 1.53
CA ALA A 86 5.40 -13.32 2.67
C ALA A 86 4.72 -14.70 2.53
N ASP A 87 4.06 -14.96 1.39
CA ASP A 87 3.20 -16.14 1.16
C ASP A 87 2.23 -16.41 2.32
N GLN A 88 1.56 -15.35 2.77
CA GLN A 88 0.72 -15.35 3.97
C GLN A 88 -0.66 -14.76 3.70
N GLU A 89 -1.69 -15.36 4.30
CA GLU A 89 -3.02 -14.76 4.41
C GLU A 89 -3.24 -14.17 5.80
N VAL A 90 -3.68 -12.92 5.85
CA VAL A 90 -4.01 -12.25 7.12
C VAL A 90 -5.44 -11.74 7.07
N GLU A 91 -6.11 -11.76 8.21
CA GLU A 91 -7.47 -11.24 8.37
C GLU A 91 -7.47 -10.21 9.49
N VAL A 92 -8.05 -9.04 9.23
CA VAL A 92 -8.07 -7.92 10.15
C VAL A 92 -9.46 -7.28 10.17
N GLU A 93 -9.97 -7.04 11.38
CA GLU A 93 -11.23 -6.35 11.61
C GLU A 93 -11.01 -4.84 11.59
N VAL A 94 -11.43 -4.16 10.52
CA VAL A 94 -11.12 -2.74 10.28
C VAL A 94 -12.37 -1.86 10.41
N PRO A 95 -12.34 -0.81 11.25
CA PRO A 95 -13.40 0.20 11.29
C PRO A 95 -13.50 1.01 9.99
N GLU A 96 -14.72 1.41 9.61
CA GLU A 96 -14.95 2.27 8.44
C GLU A 96 -14.25 3.65 8.49
N ASP A 97 -13.84 4.09 9.69
CA ASP A 97 -13.19 5.37 9.94
C ASP A 97 -11.66 5.27 10.11
N ARG A 98 -11.08 4.08 9.90
CA ARG A 98 -9.63 3.83 9.97
C ARG A 98 -9.08 3.30 8.65
N TYR A 99 -7.80 3.58 8.41
CA TYR A 99 -7.08 2.97 7.29
C TYR A 99 -6.79 1.50 7.54
N ILE A 100 -6.92 0.69 6.49
CA ILE A 100 -6.69 -0.77 6.52
C ILE A 100 -5.26 -1.09 6.98
N LEU A 101 -4.24 -0.49 6.35
CA LEU A 101 -2.84 -0.73 6.72
C LEU A 101 -2.57 -0.34 8.18
N TYR A 102 -3.11 0.80 8.62
CA TYR A 102 -2.89 1.30 9.98
C TYR A 102 -3.53 0.41 11.05
N GLU A 103 -4.72 -0.15 10.78
CA GLU A 103 -5.33 -1.14 11.68
C GLU A 103 -4.53 -2.44 11.71
N ALA A 104 -4.10 -2.95 10.55
CA ALA A 104 -3.31 -4.18 10.43
C ALA A 104 -1.99 -4.09 11.22
N GLU A 105 -1.24 -3.01 11.04
CA GLU A 105 0.00 -2.75 11.78
C GLU A 105 -0.23 -2.62 13.28
N SER A 106 -1.37 -2.04 13.69
CA SER A 106 -1.72 -1.94 15.10
C SER A 106 -2.01 -3.30 15.77
N GLN A 107 -2.27 -4.33 14.96
CA GLN A 107 -2.41 -5.72 15.40
C GLN A 107 -1.12 -6.53 15.25
N GLY A 108 -0.04 -5.88 14.79
CA GLY A 108 1.28 -6.50 14.63
C GLY A 108 1.44 -7.23 13.29
N LEU A 109 0.58 -6.94 12.31
CA LEU A 109 0.71 -7.47 10.96
C LEU A 109 1.68 -6.60 10.17
N GLU A 110 2.64 -7.24 9.50
CA GLU A 110 3.57 -6.60 8.60
C GLU A 110 3.07 -6.74 7.16
N LEU A 111 2.84 -5.61 6.51
CA LEU A 111 2.32 -5.53 5.15
C LEU A 111 3.21 -4.57 4.34
N PRO A 112 3.28 -4.73 3.01
CA PRO A 112 4.14 -3.89 2.18
C PRO A 112 3.68 -2.42 2.19
N TYR A 113 4.60 -1.50 2.49
CA TYR A 113 4.37 -0.06 2.43
C TYR A 113 5.67 0.70 2.17
N ALA A 114 5.54 1.97 1.76
CA ALA A 114 6.66 2.91 1.73
C ALA A 114 6.24 4.31 2.19
N CYS A 115 5.50 5.07 1.37
CA CYS A 115 5.23 6.48 1.66
C CYS A 115 4.11 6.74 2.69
N ARG A 116 3.17 5.80 2.88
CA ARG A 116 1.97 5.92 3.74
C ARG A 116 1.06 7.13 3.47
N MET A 117 1.24 7.81 2.33
CA MET A 117 0.54 9.05 1.97
C MET A 117 -0.36 8.90 0.74
N GLY A 118 -0.54 7.66 0.27
CA GLY A 118 -1.28 7.40 -0.96
C GLY A 118 -0.59 7.90 -2.23
N CYS A 119 0.72 8.20 -2.19
CA CYS A 119 1.47 8.73 -3.34
C CYS A 119 2.33 7.68 -4.07
N CYS A 120 2.81 6.65 -3.36
CA CYS A 120 3.56 5.53 -3.95
C CYS A 120 2.65 4.32 -4.22
N THR A 121 3.21 3.28 -4.82
CA THR A 121 2.51 2.04 -5.20
C THR A 121 2.92 0.80 -4.39
N ALA A 122 3.90 0.90 -3.49
CA ALA A 122 4.31 -0.20 -2.61
C ALA A 122 3.18 -0.87 -1.80
N CYS A 123 2.15 -0.12 -1.39
CA CYS A 123 0.98 -0.66 -0.66
C CYS A 123 -0.22 -0.97 -1.57
N ALA A 124 0.02 -1.11 -2.87
CA ALA A 124 -1.05 -1.39 -3.81
C ALA A 124 -1.59 -2.80 -3.61
N VAL A 125 -2.90 -2.90 -3.71
CA VAL A 125 -3.64 -4.14 -3.62
C VAL A 125 -4.66 -4.20 -4.74
N LYS A 126 -4.90 -5.39 -5.22
CA LYS A 126 -6.03 -5.74 -6.07
C LYS A 126 -7.24 -6.01 -5.19
N VAL A 127 -8.37 -5.36 -5.51
CA VAL A 127 -9.64 -5.57 -4.81
C VAL A 127 -10.36 -6.73 -5.49
N GLU A 128 -10.36 -7.89 -4.84
CA GLU A 128 -11.01 -9.10 -5.38
C GLU A 128 -12.50 -9.12 -5.07
N SER A 129 -12.88 -8.61 -3.90
CA SER A 129 -14.28 -8.47 -3.51
C SER A 129 -14.49 -7.34 -2.51
N GLY A 130 -15.72 -6.80 -2.50
CA GLY A 130 -16.17 -5.75 -1.61
C GLY A 130 -15.94 -4.32 -2.13
N GLU A 131 -16.13 -3.34 -1.26
CA GLU A 131 -16.03 -1.92 -1.56
C GLU A 131 -15.03 -1.21 -0.63
N LEU A 132 -14.12 -0.45 -1.24
CA LEU A 132 -13.08 0.30 -0.56
C LEU A 132 -13.14 1.78 -1.00
N TYR A 133 -13.10 2.67 -0.02
CA TYR A 133 -13.07 4.12 -0.23
C TYR A 133 -11.65 4.66 -0.04
N GLN A 134 -11.07 5.31 -1.05
CA GLN A 134 -9.68 5.76 -1.06
C GLN A 134 -9.50 7.18 -1.62
N PRO A 135 -10.01 8.22 -0.93
CA PRO A 135 -10.03 9.59 -1.46
C PRO A 135 -8.64 10.22 -1.60
N GLN A 136 -7.66 9.74 -0.83
CA GLN A 136 -6.30 10.29 -0.78
C GLN A 136 -5.31 9.48 -1.63
N SER A 137 -5.83 8.56 -2.45
CA SER A 137 -5.03 7.70 -3.31
C SER A 137 -4.64 8.44 -4.60
N LEU A 138 -3.50 9.11 -4.56
CA LEU A 138 -2.91 9.86 -5.68
C LEU A 138 -2.00 8.99 -6.56
N GLY A 139 -1.40 7.94 -6.00
CA GLY A 139 -0.40 7.07 -6.66
C GLY A 139 -0.98 6.08 -7.68
N ILE A 140 -2.31 6.02 -7.80
CA ILE A 140 -3.00 5.23 -8.83
C ILE A 140 -4.00 6.07 -9.63
N SER A 141 -4.11 5.75 -10.92
CA SER A 141 -4.96 6.46 -11.89
C SER A 141 -6.45 6.30 -11.55
N GLN A 142 -7.27 7.25 -12.01
CA GLN A 142 -8.73 7.16 -11.81
C GLN A 142 -9.33 5.93 -12.50
N GLY A 143 -8.82 5.53 -13.66
CA GLY A 143 -9.30 4.34 -14.36
C GLY A 143 -9.12 3.05 -13.55
N LEU A 144 -7.99 2.87 -12.88
CA LEU A 144 -7.75 1.71 -12.01
C LEU A 144 -8.60 1.76 -10.73
N LYS A 145 -8.85 2.97 -10.19
CA LYS A 145 -9.73 3.17 -9.04
C LYS A 145 -11.20 2.87 -9.37
N ASP A 146 -11.67 3.30 -10.54
CA ASP A 146 -13.05 3.08 -10.97
C ASP A 146 -13.33 1.60 -11.26
N GLN A 147 -12.33 0.83 -11.71
CA GLN A 147 -12.43 -0.63 -11.80
C GLN A 147 -12.63 -1.30 -10.45
N ALA A 148 -12.15 -0.71 -9.35
CA ALA A 148 -12.33 -1.22 -7.99
C ALA A 148 -13.70 -0.87 -7.38
N ARG A 149 -14.46 0.04 -8.00
CA ARG A 149 -15.79 0.42 -7.53
C ARG A 149 -16.82 -0.64 -7.92
N PRO A 150 -17.89 -0.86 -7.13
CA PRO A 150 -19.04 -1.65 -7.57
C PRO A 150 -19.54 -1.23 -8.96
N GLY A 151 -19.57 -2.18 -9.91
CA GLY A 151 -19.96 -1.93 -11.30
C GLY A 151 -18.82 -1.49 -12.23
N GLY A 152 -17.57 -1.41 -11.75
CA GLY A 152 -16.38 -1.19 -12.55
C GLY A 152 -16.18 -2.30 -13.58
N GLY A 153 -16.04 -1.94 -14.85
CA GLY A 153 -16.14 -2.87 -15.98
C GLY A 153 -15.12 -4.00 -15.98
N GLY A 154 -15.49 -5.17 -15.47
CA GLY A 154 -14.96 -6.52 -15.76
C GLY A 154 -13.49 -6.83 -15.46
N ALA A 155 -12.64 -5.81 -15.32
CA ALA A 155 -11.22 -5.91 -14.99
C ALA A 155 -11.00 -5.78 -13.48
N PRO A 156 -9.92 -6.37 -12.94
CA PRO A 156 -9.62 -6.26 -11.53
C PRO A 156 -9.26 -4.83 -11.15
N GLY A 157 -9.94 -4.30 -10.12
CA GLY A 157 -9.67 -2.97 -9.60
C GLY A 157 -8.47 -2.92 -8.66
N TYR A 158 -7.83 -1.75 -8.58
CA TYR A 158 -6.68 -1.52 -7.71
C TYR A 158 -6.98 -0.43 -6.67
N ALA A 159 -6.40 -0.61 -5.49
CA ALA A 159 -6.49 0.33 -4.39
C ALA A 159 -5.17 0.44 -3.62
N LEU A 160 -5.02 1.51 -2.83
CA LEU A 160 -3.91 1.68 -1.90
C LEU A 160 -4.41 1.48 -0.47
N MET A 161 -4.00 0.38 0.18
CA MET A 161 -4.49 0.05 1.53
C MET A 161 -3.98 1.02 2.62
N CYS A 162 -2.92 1.78 2.36
CA CYS A 162 -2.41 2.78 3.31
C CYS A 162 -3.34 3.99 3.51
N VAL A 163 -4.20 4.28 2.55
CA VAL A 163 -5.18 5.38 2.58
C VAL A 163 -6.58 4.89 2.22
N GLY A 164 -6.82 3.59 2.37
CA GLY A 164 -8.07 2.91 2.06
C GLY A 164 -8.91 2.67 3.31
N TYR A 165 -10.18 3.01 3.24
CA TYR A 165 -11.20 2.72 4.24
C TYR A 165 -12.11 1.58 3.73
N PRO A 166 -12.44 0.58 4.57
CA PRO A 166 -13.43 -0.41 4.19
C PRO A 166 -14.84 0.22 4.14
N ARG A 167 -15.68 -0.26 3.23
CA ARG A 167 -17.12 0.03 3.15
C ARG A 167 -17.97 -1.24 3.19
N SER A 168 -17.34 -2.39 3.04
CA SER A 168 -17.88 -3.72 3.24
C SER A 168 -16.76 -4.65 3.69
N ASP A 169 -17.07 -5.92 3.93
CA ASP A 169 -16.05 -6.96 3.97
C ASP A 169 -15.26 -6.97 2.66
N LEU A 170 -13.94 -7.14 2.77
CA LEU A 170 -12.99 -7.01 1.67
C LEU A 170 -12.14 -8.27 1.54
N VAL A 171 -11.84 -8.64 0.28
CA VAL A 171 -10.76 -9.56 -0.05
C VAL A 171 -9.78 -8.82 -0.95
N LEU A 172 -8.54 -8.70 -0.48
CA LEU A 172 -7.48 -7.92 -1.08
C LEU A 172 -6.29 -8.82 -1.36
N SER A 173 -5.66 -8.63 -2.51
CA SER A 173 -4.41 -9.32 -2.86
C SER A 173 -3.34 -8.28 -3.10
N THR A 174 -2.24 -8.36 -2.36
CA THR A 174 -1.05 -7.55 -2.65
C THR A 174 -0.54 -7.84 -4.04
N VAL A 175 0.01 -6.83 -4.71
CA VAL A 175 0.55 -6.96 -6.07
C VAL A 175 1.99 -6.46 -6.14
N PRO A 176 2.81 -6.98 -7.07
CA PRO A 176 4.12 -6.40 -7.36
C PRO A 176 3.96 -4.93 -7.75
N GLU A 177 4.85 -4.07 -7.26
CA GLU A 177 4.79 -2.63 -7.54
C GLU A 177 4.85 -2.34 -9.06
N ASP A 178 5.64 -3.12 -9.79
CA ASP A 178 5.80 -3.02 -11.25
C ASP A 178 4.49 -3.27 -12.01
N GLU A 179 3.60 -4.15 -11.51
CA GLU A 179 2.33 -4.45 -12.17
C GLU A 179 1.44 -3.19 -12.27
N VAL A 180 1.38 -2.43 -11.18
CA VAL A 180 0.59 -1.20 -11.11
C VAL A 180 1.25 -0.09 -11.94
N TYR A 181 2.58 -0.08 -12.00
CA TYR A 181 3.32 0.84 -12.86
C TYR A 181 3.04 0.59 -14.35
N ASP A 182 3.12 -0.67 -14.78
CA ASP A 182 2.90 -1.08 -16.17
C ASP A 182 1.47 -0.80 -16.64
N LEU A 183 0.49 -1.02 -15.77
CA LEU A 183 -0.92 -0.72 -16.05
C LEU A 183 -1.19 0.78 -16.21
N GLN A 184 -0.46 1.63 -15.50
CA GLN A 184 -0.65 3.08 -15.55
C GLN A 184 0.15 3.74 -16.67
N PHE A 185 1.41 3.34 -16.83
CA PHE A 185 2.38 4.04 -17.66
C PHE A 185 2.90 3.17 -18.79
N GLY A 186 3.18 1.89 -18.52
CA GLY A 186 3.77 0.95 -19.48
C GLY A 186 3.00 0.88 -20.79
N ARG A 187 1.66 0.77 -20.73
CA ARG A 187 0.82 0.73 -21.95
C ARG A 187 0.93 1.99 -22.79
N ALA A 188 0.82 3.16 -22.16
CA ALA A 188 0.88 4.44 -22.88
C ALA A 188 2.28 4.67 -23.49
N PHE A 189 3.34 4.32 -22.76
CA PHE A 189 4.70 4.40 -23.29
C PHE A 189 4.92 3.41 -24.44
N GLN A 190 4.42 2.19 -24.34
CA GLN A 190 4.56 1.20 -25.41
C GLN A 190 3.79 1.62 -26.67
N GLU A 191 2.55 2.09 -26.52
CA GLU A 191 1.76 2.63 -27.64
C GLU A 191 2.48 3.81 -28.31
N GLN A 192 2.92 4.80 -27.53
CA GLN A 192 3.65 5.96 -28.05
C GLN A 192 4.99 5.59 -28.67
N ALA A 193 5.72 4.62 -28.11
CA ALA A 193 7.01 4.17 -28.64
C ALA A 193 6.87 3.45 -29.99
N THR A 194 5.75 2.77 -30.22
CA THR A 194 5.46 2.11 -31.50
C THR A 194 4.82 3.04 -32.54
N ASP A 195 4.20 4.13 -32.10
CA ASP A 195 3.65 5.14 -32.98
C ASP A 195 4.76 6.08 -33.45
N LEU A 196 5.28 5.80 -34.63
CA LEU A 196 6.34 6.59 -35.25
C LEU A 196 5.91 8.05 -35.45
N ASP A 197 4.62 8.37 -35.56
CA ASP A 197 4.11 9.73 -35.77
C ASP A 197 3.79 10.45 -34.44
N SER A 198 4.11 9.84 -33.28
CA SER A 198 3.83 10.45 -31.99
C SER A 198 4.70 11.69 -31.75
N GLY A 199 4.08 12.79 -31.30
CA GLY A 199 4.80 14.04 -30.99
C GLY A 199 5.77 13.95 -29.81
N SER A 200 5.77 12.81 -29.10
CA SER A 200 6.72 12.49 -28.01
C SER A 200 8.05 11.95 -28.54
N ILE A 201 8.10 11.46 -29.78
CA ILE A 201 9.32 10.97 -30.43
C ILE A 201 9.89 12.10 -31.28
N LEU A 202 11.10 12.55 -30.93
CA LEU A 202 11.91 13.36 -31.83
C LEU A 202 12.38 12.43 -32.96
N ARG A 203 11.65 12.45 -34.07
CA ARG A 203 12.08 11.79 -35.30
C ARG A 203 13.36 12.44 -35.82
N ASP A 204 14.41 11.65 -35.89
CA ASP A 204 15.61 11.99 -36.67
C ASP A 204 15.42 11.42 -38.07
N ASP A 205 14.73 12.19 -38.92
CA ASP A 205 14.42 11.78 -40.29
C ASP A 205 15.70 11.41 -41.08
N PHE A 206 16.83 12.06 -40.76
CA PHE A 206 18.13 11.75 -41.37
C PHE A 206 18.65 10.36 -40.99
N ALA A 207 18.49 9.95 -39.73
CA ALA A 207 18.86 8.60 -39.30
C ALA A 207 17.98 7.52 -39.95
N ILE A 208 16.72 7.84 -40.24
CA ILE A 208 15.78 6.93 -40.91
C ILE A 208 16.11 6.79 -42.39
N GLU A 209 16.36 7.90 -43.10
CA GLU A 209 16.82 7.91 -44.50
C GLU A 209 18.09 7.05 -44.66
N LEU A 210 19.05 7.21 -43.75
CA LEU A 210 20.31 6.45 -43.75
C LEU A 210 20.11 4.95 -43.48
N ALA A 211 19.09 4.57 -42.70
CA ALA A 211 18.75 3.18 -42.40
C ALA A 211 17.93 2.51 -43.51
N LEU A 212 17.08 3.27 -44.21
CA LEU A 212 16.27 2.77 -45.33
C LEU A 212 17.06 2.71 -46.65
N GLY A 213 18.22 3.38 -46.71
CA GLY A 213 19.07 3.37 -47.90
C GLY A 213 18.46 4.15 -49.07
N ASP A 214 17.53 5.04 -48.77
CA ASP A 214 17.01 6.03 -49.72
C ASP A 214 18.02 7.19 -49.75
N GLU A 215 18.99 7.13 -50.67
CA GLU A 215 19.83 8.28 -51.06
C GLU A 215 19.11 9.21 -52.04
#